data_AF-A0A1Y1Y9Q6-F1
#
_entry.id   AF-A0A1Y1Y9Q6-F1
#
_cell.length_a   1.000
_cell.length_b   1.000
_cell.length_c   1.000
_cell.angle_alpha   90.00
_cell.angle_beta   90.00
_cell.angle_gamma   90.00
#
_symmetry.space_group_name_H-M   'P 1'
#
loop_
_entity.id
_entity.type
_entity.pdbx_description
1 polymer ?
#
loop_
_entity_poly.entity_id
_entity_poly.type
_entity_poly.pdbx_seq_one_letter_code
_entity_poly.pdbx_strand_id
1 'polypeptide(L)'
;MGKWSKPVNAVAVTWVCFISIILFFPATKPVTPINMNWAICVAAFIALFSMVWWYAGARKTYTGPRTTDTIDMLPPEDPEAILSDYDLP
;
A
#
# COMPACT_ATOMS: atom_id res chain seq x y z
N MET A 1 -7.16 -4.87 12.26
CA MET A 1 -6.75 -3.50 12.67
C MET A 1 -7.72 -2.52 12.04
N GLY A 2 -8.80 -2.13 12.73
CA GLY A 2 -9.88 -1.30 12.17
C GLY A 2 -9.45 0.16 11.92
N LYS A 3 -10.00 1.10 12.68
CA LYS A 3 -9.71 2.55 12.56
C LYS A 3 -8.21 2.91 12.56
N TRP A 4 -7.38 2.12 13.22
CA TRP A 4 -5.93 2.35 13.32
C TRP A 4 -5.12 1.95 12.09
N SER A 5 -5.68 1.22 11.12
CA SER A 5 -4.93 0.83 9.91
C SER A 5 -4.47 2.03 9.08
N LYS A 6 -5.36 3.00 8.84
CA LYS A 6 -5.06 4.21 8.06
C LYS A 6 -3.95 5.08 8.68
N PRO A 7 -4.00 5.47 9.98
CA PRO A 7 -2.96 6.29 10.57
C PRO A 7 -1.62 5.54 10.69
N VAL A 8 -1.63 4.24 11.02
CA VAL A 8 -0.39 3.45 11.09
C VAL A 8 0.25 3.33 9.71
N ASN A 9 -0.54 3.08 8.66
CA ASN A 9 -0.01 3.03 7.30
C ASN A 9 0.54 4.39 6.85
N ALA A 10 -0.12 5.50 7.21
CA ALA A 10 0.39 6.84 6.93
C ALA A 10 1.76 7.07 7.60
N VAL A 11 1.90 6.74 8.89
CA VAL A 11 3.19 6.83 9.60
C VAL A 11 4.26 5.96 8.94
N ALA A 12 3.93 4.74 8.54
CA ALA A 12 4.85 3.84 7.86
C ALA A 12 5.33 4.42 6.52
N VAL A 13 4.41 4.94 5.70
CA VAL A 13 4.74 5.59 4.42
C VAL A 13 5.61 6.82 4.65
N THR A 14 5.26 7.68 5.61
CA THR A 14 6.07 8.86 5.95
C THR A 14 7.48 8.48 6.40
N TRP A 15 7.61 7.45 7.24
CA TRP A 15 8.91 6.95 7.70
C TRP A 15 9.76 6.44 6.53
N VAL A 16 9.17 5.64 5.63
CA VAL A 16 9.85 5.13 4.44
C VAL A 16 10.31 6.26 3.52
N CYS A 17 9.48 7.28 3.30
CA CYS A 17 9.87 8.46 2.53
C CYS A 17 11.04 9.20 3.18
N PHE A 18 10.99 9.40 4.51
CA PHE A 18 12.03 10.10 5.25
C PHE A 18 13.39 9.40 5.17
N ILE A 19 13.44 8.10 5.46
CA ILE A 19 14.71 7.34 5.38
C ILE A 19 15.26 7.29 3.96
N SER A 20 14.38 7.22 2.94
CA SER A 20 14.80 7.18 1.54
C SER A 20 15.55 8.46 1.17
N ILE A 21 15.04 9.63 1.57
CA ILE A 21 15.70 10.93 1.33
C ILE A 21 17.10 10.96 1.95
N ILE A 22 17.24 10.47 3.18
CA ILE A 22 18.54 10.43 3.87
C ILE A 22 19.52 9.51 3.13
N LEU A 23 19.06 8.33 2.71
CA LEU A 23 19.89 7.35 2.01
C LEU A 23 20.39 7.85 0.66
N PHE A 24 19.69 8.79 0.04
CA PHE A 24 20.12 9.41 -1.21
C PHE A 24 21.25 10.44 -1.04
N PHE A 25 21.56 10.87 0.19
CA PHE A 25 22.70 11.75 0.40
C PHE A 25 24.04 11.01 0.31
N PRO A 26 25.10 11.69 -0.17
CA PRO A 26 26.45 11.14 -0.17
C PRO A 26 26.99 11.03 1.26
N ALA A 27 27.81 10.00 1.50
CA ALA A 27 28.39 9.73 2.81
C ALA A 27 29.49 10.74 3.22
N THR A 28 30.13 11.41 2.25
CA THR A 28 31.26 12.32 2.48
C THR A 28 31.05 13.68 1.83
N LYS A 29 31.61 14.72 2.47
CA LYS A 29 31.65 16.10 1.96
C LYS A 29 33.09 16.47 1.63
N PRO A 30 33.35 17.30 0.60
CA PRO A 30 32.39 17.92 -0.33
C PRO A 30 31.79 16.92 -1.32
N VAL A 31 30.58 17.21 -1.81
CA VAL A 31 29.89 16.35 -2.79
C VAL A 31 30.55 16.51 -4.14
N THR A 32 30.93 15.38 -4.75
CA THR A 32 31.50 15.34 -6.09
C THR A 32 30.71 14.34 -6.94
N PRO A 33 30.70 14.46 -8.27
CA PRO A 33 29.99 13.50 -9.14
C PRO A 33 30.43 12.05 -8.94
N ILE A 34 31.69 11.85 -8.51
CA ILE A 34 32.25 10.53 -8.22
C ILE A 34 31.77 9.95 -6.88
N ASN A 35 31.43 10.78 -5.88
CA ASN A 35 31.01 10.33 -4.54
C ASN A 35 29.49 10.43 -4.29
N MET A 36 28.73 10.99 -5.23
CA MET A 36 27.28 11.17 -5.10
C MET A 36 26.55 9.82 -5.14
N ASN A 37 25.53 9.64 -4.30
CA ASN A 37 24.66 8.48 -4.39
C ASN A 37 23.63 8.68 -5.51
N TRP A 38 23.89 8.08 -6.68
CA TRP A 38 23.03 8.17 -7.87
C TRP A 38 21.73 7.35 -7.78
N ALA A 39 21.47 6.64 -6.67
CA ALA A 39 20.22 5.93 -6.45
C ALA A 39 18.98 6.85 -6.56
N ILE A 40 19.12 8.14 -6.23
CA ILE A 40 18.04 9.12 -6.39
C ILE A 40 17.57 9.26 -7.84
N CYS A 41 18.48 9.25 -8.82
CA CYS A 41 18.13 9.39 -10.22
C CYS A 41 17.34 8.17 -10.72
N VAL A 42 17.77 6.97 -10.31
CA VAL A 42 17.09 5.72 -10.63
C VAL A 42 15.71 5.67 -9.97
N ALA A 43 15.61 6.03 -8.69
CA ALA A 43 14.36 6.08 -7.96
C ALA A 43 13.36 7.07 -8.59
N ALA A 44 13.82 8.28 -8.94
CA ALA A 44 13.00 9.28 -9.60
C ALA A 44 12.50 8.81 -10.97
N PHE A 45 13.36 8.15 -11.76
CA PHE A 45 12.98 7.57 -13.04
C PHE A 45 11.89 6.51 -12.90
N ILE A 46 12.05 5.55 -11.97
CA ILE A 46 11.07 4.49 -11.73
C ILE A 46 9.75 5.07 -11.22
N ALA A 47 9.80 6.03 -10.30
CA ALA A 47 8.61 6.70 -9.79
C ALA A 47 7.85 7.43 -10.91
N LEU A 48 8.56 8.18 -11.76
CA LEU A 48 7.97 8.86 -12.91
C LEU A 48 7.38 7.86 -13.91
N PHE A 49 8.12 6.82 -14.28
CA PHE A 49 7.66 5.80 -15.22
C PHE A 49 6.40 5.09 -14.71
N SER A 50 6.40 4.68 -13.45
CA SER A 50 5.25 4.06 -12.80
C SER A 50 4.03 5.01 -12.78
N MET A 51 4.26 6.29 -12.45
CA MET A 51 3.21 7.30 -12.42
C MET A 51 2.62 7.53 -13.82
N VAL A 52 3.47 7.69 -14.84
CA VAL A 52 3.04 7.83 -16.25
C VAL A 52 2.23 6.63 -16.68
N TRP A 53 2.70 5.40 -16.41
CA TRP A 53 1.98 4.18 -16.74
C TRP A 53 0.61 4.10 -16.05
N TRP A 54 0.55 4.49 -14.77
CA TRP A 54 -0.69 4.56 -14.01
C TRP A 54 -1.72 5.49 -14.66
N TYR A 55 -1.30 6.70 -15.01
CA TYR A 55 -2.18 7.69 -15.64
C TYR A 55 -2.50 7.37 -17.11
N ALA A 56 -1.59 6.72 -17.84
CA ALA A 56 -1.79 6.37 -19.24
C ALA A 56 -2.92 5.34 -19.44
N GLY A 57 -3.08 4.39 -18.51
CA GLY A 57 -4.13 3.39 -18.67
C GLY A 57 -4.39 2.48 -17.48
N ALA A 58 -3.38 2.17 -16.66
CA ALA A 58 -3.55 1.17 -15.60
C ALA A 58 -4.63 1.55 -14.58
N ARG A 59 -4.84 2.84 -14.31
CA ARG A 59 -5.94 3.32 -13.46
C ARG A 59 -7.34 2.97 -13.95
N LYS A 60 -7.51 2.69 -15.25
CA LYS A 60 -8.82 2.35 -15.86
C LYS A 60 -9.11 0.85 -15.79
N THR A 61 -8.07 0.03 -15.70
CA THR A 61 -8.16 -1.44 -15.69
C THR A 61 -8.00 -2.01 -14.27
N TYR A 62 -7.60 -1.20 -13.30
CA TYR A 62 -7.43 -1.64 -11.91
C TYR A 62 -8.78 -1.84 -11.22
N THR A 63 -9.12 -3.10 -10.94
CA THR A 63 -10.25 -3.48 -10.08
C THR A 63 -9.74 -3.69 -8.66
N GLY A 64 -10.22 -2.88 -7.71
CA GLY A 64 -9.84 -3.00 -6.30
C GLY A 64 -10.38 -4.28 -5.63
N PRO A 65 -9.83 -4.68 -4.46
CA PRO A 65 -10.28 -5.86 -3.75
C PRO A 65 -11.76 -5.74 -3.35
N ARG A 66 -12.59 -6.71 -3.78
CA ARG A 66 -14.03 -6.81 -3.50
C ARG A 66 -14.35 -7.34 -2.10
N THR A 67 -13.53 -7.01 -1.10
CA THR A 67 -13.71 -7.54 0.26
C THR A 67 -15.06 -7.13 0.86
N THR A 68 -15.62 -5.99 0.46
CA THR A 68 -16.97 -5.57 0.85
C THR A 68 -18.06 -6.40 0.16
N ASP A 69 -17.92 -6.66 -1.15
CA ASP A 69 -18.95 -7.37 -1.94
C ASP A 69 -19.10 -8.84 -1.50
N THR A 70 -18.02 -9.49 -1.07
CA THR A 70 -18.07 -10.88 -0.56
C THR A 70 -18.78 -10.99 0.80
N ILE A 71 -18.71 -9.94 1.63
CA ILE A 71 -19.36 -9.92 2.95
C ILE A 71 -20.87 -9.66 2.80
N ASP A 72 -21.28 -8.83 1.84
CA ASP A 72 -22.70 -8.55 1.54
C ASP A 72 -23.44 -9.73 0.87
N MET A 73 -22.70 -10.64 0.22
CA MET A 73 -23.24 -11.83 -0.45
C MET A 73 -23.71 -12.92 0.53
N LEU A 74 -23.18 -12.96 1.75
CA LEU A 74 -23.59 -13.96 2.73
C LEU A 74 -25.01 -13.63 3.19
N PRO A 75 -25.97 -14.57 3.10
CA PRO A 75 -27.27 -14.37 3.73
C PRO A 75 -27.03 -14.05 5.22
N PRO A 76 -27.79 -13.11 5.81
CA PRO A 76 -27.68 -12.83 7.23
C PRO A 76 -27.84 -14.16 7.96
N GLU A 77 -26.80 -14.58 8.67
CA GLU A 77 -26.81 -15.80 9.46
C GLU A 77 -27.94 -15.67 10.49
N ASP A 78 -29.09 -16.27 10.18
CA ASP A 78 -30.20 -16.39 11.11
C ASP A 78 -29.75 -17.34 12.23
N PRO A 79 -29.58 -16.86 13.47
CA PRO A 79 -29.13 -17.70 14.57
C PRO A 79 -30.06 -18.90 14.77
N GLU A 80 -31.35 -18.77 14.46
CA GLU A 80 -32.33 -19.83 14.61
C GLU A 80 -32.11 -20.96 13.60
N ALA A 81 -31.70 -20.63 12.36
CA ALA A 81 -31.36 -21.62 11.33
C ALA A 81 -30.06 -22.37 11.64
N ILE A 82 -29.05 -21.68 12.17
CA ILE A 82 -27.79 -22.29 12.59
C ILE A 82 -28.01 -23.22 13.79
N LEU A 83 -28.84 -22.79 14.74
CA LEU A 83 -29.15 -23.57 15.93
C LEU A 83 -30.02 -24.79 15.63
N SER A 84 -30.88 -24.75 14.60
CA SER A 84 -31.67 -25.93 14.19
C SER A 84 -30.85 -27.05 13.56
N ASP A 85 -29.68 -26.74 13.01
CA ASP A 85 -28.73 -27.73 12.47
C ASP A 85 -27.95 -28.46 13.59
N TYR A 86 -27.99 -27.95 14.82
CA TYR A 86 -27.48 -28.62 16.00
C TYR A 86 -28.64 -29.25 16.77
N ASP A 87 -28.69 -30.58 16.86
CA ASP A 87 -29.56 -31.29 17.80
C ASP A 87 -29.09 -31.00 19.24
N LEU A 88 -29.52 -29.86 19.79
CA LEU A 88 -29.36 -29.53 21.20
C LEU A 88 -30.40 -30.34 22.02
N PRO A 89 -29.99 -30.97 23.13
CA PRO A 89 -30.88 -31.79 23.95
C PRO A 89 -32.00 -31.00 24.63
#